data_AF-A0A2P4Y3Q1-F1
#
_entry.id   AF-A0A2P4Y3Q1-F1
#
_cell.length_a   1.000
_cell.length_b   1.000
_cell.length_c   1.000
_cell.angle_alpha   90.00
_cell.angle_beta   90.00
_cell.angle_gamma   90.00
#
_symmetry.space_group_name_H-M   'P 1'
#
loop_
_entity.id
_entity.type
_entity.pdbx_description
1 polymer ?
#
loop_
_entity_poly.entity_id
_entity_poly.type
_entity_poly.pdbx_seq_one_letter_code
_entity_poly.pdbx_strand_id
1 'polypeptide(L)'
;MPRHSSKAPKVSTSSPLDELVNNSSPDHCTNKKRKPTYLVRKVRPEEEKTLRDEILQLEAQVAVLKAQGMPPGSAIAIDTKLQEAKGKSKVLTDTAKLQYLGIAAAQSLMMECMRTHYSNPLCTRICLKTDWTARRATLLDIREEKLRNAYDYVVTRSREAAGGQDQRSSELFETDNGDICSLGSAVIHFPGVKSLRQVFEAL
;
A
#
# COMPACT_ATOMS: atom_id res chain seq x y z
N MET A 1 11.29 31.77 55.75
CA MET A 1 12.22 32.61 54.97
C MET A 1 11.74 32.59 53.52
N PRO A 2 11.69 33.76 52.85
CA PRO A 2 10.55 34.23 52.07
C PRO A 2 10.82 34.10 50.54
N ARG A 3 9.91 34.21 49.56
CA ARG A 3 8.48 34.54 49.43
C ARG A 3 8.11 34.27 47.95
N HIS A 4 6.86 33.84 47.71
CA HIS A 4 5.88 34.27 46.68
C HIS A 4 6.33 34.49 45.21
N SER A 5 5.51 34.34 44.17
CA SER A 5 4.16 33.86 43.88
C SER A 5 3.99 34.13 42.38
N SER A 6 3.29 33.33 41.58
CA SER A 6 1.90 33.61 41.18
C SER A 6 1.78 33.69 39.66
N LYS A 7 0.75 32.99 39.16
CA LYS A 7 -0.05 33.26 37.96
C LYS A 7 0.61 33.26 36.58
N ALA A 8 0.27 32.21 35.84
CA ALA A 8 -0.17 32.35 34.45
C ALA A 8 -1.73 32.37 34.39
N PRO A 9 -2.32 33.13 33.47
CA PRO A 9 -3.48 32.69 32.70
C PRO A 9 -3.15 32.72 31.19
N LYS A 10 -3.26 31.59 30.47
CA LYS A 10 -4.40 31.19 29.60
C LYS A 10 -4.87 32.27 28.61
N VAL A 11 -4.86 31.92 27.32
CA VAL A 11 -6.00 31.80 26.37
C VAL A 11 -5.39 31.28 25.06
N SER A 12 -5.60 30.00 24.69
CA SER A 12 -6.61 29.49 23.72
C SER A 12 -6.34 29.99 22.28
N THR A 13 -6.38 29.23 21.19
CA THR A 13 -7.26 28.08 20.86
C THR A 13 -6.76 27.42 19.55
N SER A 14 -6.99 26.10 19.45
CA SER A 14 -7.32 25.29 18.24
C SER A 14 -6.40 25.25 17.00
N SER A 15 -5.74 24.09 16.84
CA SER A 15 -5.92 23.03 15.80
C SER A 15 -6.66 23.34 14.46
N PRO A 16 -6.73 22.38 13.51
CA PRO A 16 -5.66 21.75 12.73
C PRO A 16 -5.99 21.69 11.21
N LEU A 17 -4.96 21.36 10.42
CA LEU A 17 -4.88 20.54 9.19
C LEU A 17 -6.06 20.46 8.19
N ASP A 18 -5.65 20.66 6.93
CA ASP A 18 -5.99 19.96 5.68
C ASP A 18 -7.45 19.81 5.24
N GLU A 19 -7.73 20.26 4.02
CA GLU A 19 -8.26 19.37 2.98
C GLU A 19 -8.36 20.01 1.57
N LEU A 20 -8.21 19.15 0.56
CA LEU A 20 -8.71 19.22 -0.83
C LEU A 20 -7.81 19.76 -1.96
N VAL A 21 -7.04 18.81 -2.52
CA VAL A 21 -7.16 18.25 -3.88
C VAL A 21 -8.14 18.97 -4.87
N ASN A 22 -7.54 19.53 -5.93
CA ASN A 22 -7.81 19.31 -7.36
C ASN A 22 -9.25 19.47 -7.91
N ASN A 23 -9.46 20.45 -8.83
CA ASN A 23 -9.84 20.20 -10.24
C ASN A 23 -10.34 21.48 -10.97
N SER A 24 -10.10 21.48 -12.29
CA SER A 24 -10.79 22.20 -13.39
C SER A 24 -10.56 23.71 -13.63
N SER A 25 -9.90 24.02 -14.77
CA SER A 25 -9.85 25.27 -15.54
C SER A 25 -11.26 25.83 -15.91
N PRO A 26 -11.41 27.03 -16.53
CA PRO A 26 -10.45 28.10 -16.90
C PRO A 26 -10.85 29.51 -16.36
N ASP A 27 -9.97 30.50 -16.56
CA ASP A 27 -10.25 31.93 -16.51
C ASP A 27 -10.92 32.52 -15.25
N HIS A 28 -10.09 32.82 -14.25
CA HIS A 28 -10.37 33.95 -13.36
C HIS A 28 -9.16 34.87 -13.32
N CYS A 29 -9.28 36.03 -13.98
CA CYS A 29 -8.32 37.12 -13.86
C CYS A 29 -8.40 37.65 -12.41
N THR A 30 -7.60 37.09 -11.52
CA THR A 30 -7.34 37.71 -10.23
C THR A 30 -6.35 38.83 -10.48
N ASN A 31 -6.88 40.04 -10.63
CA ASN A 31 -6.09 41.25 -10.72
C ASN A 31 -5.23 41.37 -9.45
N LYS A 32 -3.97 40.92 -9.53
CA LYS A 32 -2.98 41.08 -8.47
C LYS A 32 -2.82 42.58 -8.25
N LYS A 33 -3.34 43.10 -7.13
CA LYS A 33 -3.17 44.51 -6.75
C LYS A 33 -1.67 44.82 -6.78
N ARG A 34 -1.27 45.78 -7.61
CA ARG A 34 0.14 46.19 -7.73
C ARG A 34 0.63 46.61 -6.35
N LYS A 35 1.70 45.99 -5.87
CA LYS A 35 2.32 46.38 -4.60
C LYS A 35 2.71 47.87 -4.68
N PRO A 36 2.38 48.70 -3.68
CA PRO A 36 2.71 50.12 -3.66
C PRO A 36 4.19 50.37 -3.95
N THR A 37 4.50 51.28 -4.87
CA THR A 37 5.84 51.50 -5.43
C THR A 37 6.90 51.82 -4.37
N TYR A 38 6.49 52.42 -3.25
CA TYR A 38 7.39 52.73 -2.13
C TYR A 38 7.89 51.46 -1.40
N LEU A 39 7.03 50.46 -1.17
CA LEU A 39 7.42 49.21 -0.53
C LEU A 39 8.38 48.41 -1.43
N VAL A 40 8.17 48.43 -2.74
CA VAL A 40 9.06 47.77 -3.71
C VAL A 40 10.42 48.47 -3.79
N ARG A 41 10.48 49.79 -3.62
CA ARG A 41 11.75 50.55 -3.65
C ARG A 41 12.57 50.46 -2.37
N LYS A 42 11.93 50.24 -1.22
CA LYS A 42 12.58 50.24 0.09
C LYS A 42 12.87 48.83 0.62
N VAL A 43 11.90 47.92 0.50
CA VAL A 43 11.97 46.60 1.13
C VAL A 43 12.72 45.60 0.25
N ARG A 44 12.49 45.65 -1.08
CA ARG A 44 13.14 44.73 -2.03
C ARG A 44 14.68 44.74 -1.97
N PRO A 45 15.35 45.91 -1.91
CA PRO A 45 16.81 45.94 -1.82
C PRO A 45 17.36 45.43 -0.49
N GLU A 46 16.58 45.51 0.60
CA GLU A 46 16.97 44.99 1.90
C GLU A 46 16.83 43.48 1.94
N GLU A 47 15.70 42.94 1.46
CA GLU A 47 15.49 41.49 1.30
C GLU A 47 16.57 40.88 0.38
N GLU A 48 16.86 41.54 -0.74
CA GLU A 48 17.87 41.08 -1.70
C GLU A 48 19.29 41.08 -1.11
N LYS A 49 19.58 42.00 -0.18
CA LYS A 49 20.86 41.98 0.57
C LYS A 49 20.89 40.85 1.58
N THR A 50 19.82 40.67 2.37
CA THR A 50 19.76 39.57 3.35
C THR A 50 19.91 38.20 2.70
N LEU A 51 19.27 37.99 1.54
CA LEU A 51 19.39 36.74 0.79
C LEU A 51 20.80 36.55 0.20
N ARG A 52 21.47 37.62 -0.23
CA ARG A 52 22.87 37.55 -0.68
C ARG A 52 23.82 37.21 0.47
N ASP A 53 23.60 37.80 1.64
CA ASP A 53 24.41 37.53 2.82
C ASP A 53 24.21 36.08 3.29
N GLU A 54 22.98 35.56 3.22
CA GLU A 54 22.67 34.16 3.52
C GLU A 54 23.32 33.21 2.51
N ILE A 55 23.30 33.53 1.22
CA ILE A 55 24.01 32.75 0.18
C ILE A 55 25.51 32.75 0.48
N LEU A 56 26.12 33.89 0.77
CA LEU A 56 27.55 33.97 1.09
C LEU A 56 27.88 33.18 2.37
N GLN A 57 27.01 33.21 3.37
CA GLN A 57 27.18 32.44 4.59
C GLN A 57 27.07 30.93 4.34
N LEU A 58 26.09 30.49 3.55
CA LEU A 58 25.91 29.10 3.19
C LEU A 58 27.06 28.60 2.30
N GLU A 59 27.53 29.41 1.35
CA GLU A 59 28.70 29.10 0.53
C GLU A 59 29.97 28.96 1.38
N ALA A 60 30.16 29.85 2.37
CA ALA A 60 31.26 29.75 3.31
C ALA A 60 31.14 28.49 4.19
N GLN A 61 29.95 28.14 4.68
CA GLN A 61 29.73 26.91 5.44
C GLN A 61 30.02 25.67 4.58
N VAL A 62 29.56 25.64 3.34
CA VAL A 62 29.86 24.55 2.40
C VAL A 62 31.36 24.47 2.10
N ALA A 63 32.05 25.60 1.94
CA ALA A 63 33.50 25.64 1.72
C ALA A 63 34.27 25.12 2.95
N VAL A 64 33.87 25.50 4.16
CA VAL A 64 34.45 25.01 5.42
C VAL A 64 34.20 23.52 5.58
N LEU A 65 32.97 23.03 5.35
CA LEU A 65 32.65 21.61 5.43
C LEU A 65 33.42 20.78 4.39
N LYS A 66 33.58 21.31 3.17
CA LYS A 66 34.43 20.70 2.14
C LYS A 66 35.90 20.69 2.53
N ALA A 67 36.41 21.74 3.18
CA ALA A 67 37.80 21.80 3.64
C ALA A 67 38.08 20.93 4.87
N GLN A 68 37.11 20.84 5.80
CA GLN A 68 37.22 20.04 7.02
C GLN A 68 36.98 18.54 6.78
N GLY A 69 36.15 18.19 5.79
CA GLY A 69 35.78 16.80 5.50
C GLY A 69 36.73 16.02 4.58
N MET A 70 37.85 16.61 4.12
CA MET A 70 38.47 16.12 2.87
C MET A 70 40.01 16.22 2.84
N PRO A 71 40.76 15.19 3.29
CA PRO A 71 42.10 14.96 2.78
C PRO A 71 42.02 14.64 1.27
N PRO A 72 42.93 15.17 0.42
CA PRO A 72 42.79 15.21 -1.04
C PRO A 72 42.71 13.86 -1.78
N GLY A 73 42.80 12.72 -1.08
CA GLY A 73 42.54 11.38 -1.65
C GLY A 73 41.27 10.69 -1.10
N SER A 74 40.70 11.16 0.00
CA SER A 74 39.62 10.46 0.71
C SER A 74 38.24 10.66 0.07
N ALA A 75 37.93 11.86 -0.42
CA ALA A 75 36.62 12.11 -1.04
C ALA A 75 36.49 11.49 -2.41
N ILE A 76 37.58 11.42 -3.19
CA ILE A 76 37.59 10.64 -4.44
C ILE A 76 37.37 9.17 -4.12
N ALA A 77 38.01 8.63 -3.07
CA ALA A 77 37.81 7.26 -2.64
C ALA A 77 36.40 6.98 -2.06
N ILE A 78 35.82 7.91 -1.31
CA ILE A 78 34.45 7.82 -0.78
C ILE A 78 33.43 7.90 -1.92
N ASP A 79 33.60 8.83 -2.86
CA ASP A 79 32.70 8.98 -4.02
C ASP A 79 32.81 7.77 -4.95
N THR A 80 34.02 7.24 -5.17
CA THR A 80 34.22 5.98 -5.92
C THR A 80 33.55 4.79 -5.22
N LYS A 81 33.71 4.64 -3.89
CA LYS A 81 33.05 3.57 -3.12
C LYS A 81 31.52 3.72 -3.11
N LEU A 82 31.02 4.95 -3.02
CA LEU A 82 29.58 5.25 -3.06
C LEU A 82 29.01 4.93 -4.45
N GLN A 83 29.73 5.30 -5.51
CA GLN A 83 29.36 4.99 -6.89
C GLN A 83 29.38 3.49 -7.15
N GLU A 84 30.37 2.77 -6.62
CA GLU A 84 30.45 1.31 -6.69
C GLU A 84 29.28 0.66 -5.93
N ALA A 85 28.96 1.12 -4.71
CA ALA A 85 27.82 0.64 -3.94
C ALA A 85 26.49 0.93 -4.65
N LYS A 86 26.35 2.10 -5.27
CA LYS A 86 25.19 2.48 -6.09
C LYS A 86 25.07 1.60 -7.33
N GLY A 87 26.19 1.27 -7.98
CA GLY A 87 26.25 0.33 -9.10
C GLY A 87 25.80 -1.07 -8.69
N LYS A 88 26.32 -1.59 -7.57
CA LYS A 88 25.93 -2.89 -7.00
C LYS A 88 24.45 -2.93 -6.61
N SER A 89 23.96 -1.88 -5.96
CA SER A 89 22.54 -1.74 -5.60
C SER A 89 21.64 -1.74 -6.84
N LYS A 90 22.02 -0.99 -7.89
CA LYS A 90 21.30 -0.98 -9.16
C LYS A 90 21.19 -2.38 -9.76
N VAL A 91 22.31 -3.10 -9.86
CA VAL A 91 22.34 -4.48 -10.37
C VAL A 91 21.42 -5.41 -9.57
N LEU A 92 21.44 -5.31 -8.24
CA LEU A 92 20.56 -6.10 -7.37
C LEU A 92 19.08 -5.77 -7.62
N THR A 93 18.73 -4.50 -7.71
CA THR A 93 17.35 -4.08 -7.98
C THR A 93 16.87 -4.54 -9.36
N ASP A 94 17.73 -4.50 -10.37
CA ASP A 94 17.38 -4.92 -11.73
C ASP A 94 17.22 -6.45 -11.81
N THR A 95 18.05 -7.19 -11.07
CA THR A 95 17.91 -8.65 -10.93
C THR A 95 16.61 -9.03 -10.22
N ALA A 96 16.26 -8.35 -9.13
CA ALA A 96 15.02 -8.57 -8.42
C ALA A 96 13.79 -8.30 -9.32
N LYS A 97 13.80 -7.22 -10.09
CA LYS A 97 12.75 -6.92 -11.07
C LYS A 97 12.59 -8.04 -12.10
N LEU A 98 13.71 -8.56 -12.62
CA LEU A 98 13.68 -9.65 -13.59
C LEU A 98 13.06 -10.92 -12.99
N GLN A 99 13.37 -11.22 -11.73
CA GLN A 99 12.76 -12.35 -11.02
C GLN A 99 11.25 -12.16 -10.84
N TYR A 100 10.81 -10.97 -10.42
CA TYR A 100 9.38 -10.67 -10.30
C TYR A 100 8.64 -10.75 -11.64
N LEU A 101 9.28 -10.32 -12.74
CA LEU A 101 8.72 -10.49 -14.09
C LEU A 101 8.58 -11.98 -14.47
N GLY A 102 9.56 -12.81 -14.12
CA GLY A 102 9.48 -14.26 -14.30
C GLY A 102 8.32 -14.89 -13.51
N ILE A 103 8.13 -14.47 -12.26
CA ILE A 103 6.99 -14.92 -11.43
C ILE A 103 5.67 -14.46 -12.04
N ALA A 104 5.57 -13.21 -12.48
CA ALA A 104 4.37 -12.68 -13.12
C ALA A 104 4.03 -13.44 -14.43
N ALA A 105 5.06 -13.79 -15.23
CA ALA A 105 4.87 -14.61 -16.43
C ALA A 105 4.35 -16.01 -16.08
N ALA A 106 4.92 -16.67 -15.07
CA ALA A 106 4.45 -17.97 -14.59
C ALA A 106 3.00 -17.89 -14.06
N GLN A 107 2.67 -16.85 -13.30
CA GLN A 107 1.31 -16.61 -12.80
C GLN A 107 0.30 -16.38 -13.94
N SER A 108 0.69 -15.64 -14.98
CA SER A 108 -0.14 -15.40 -16.17
C SER A 108 -0.47 -16.71 -16.88
N LEU A 109 0.55 -17.56 -17.15
CA LEU A 109 0.35 -18.86 -17.76
C LEU A 109 -0.51 -19.78 -16.89
N MET A 110 -0.27 -19.79 -15.57
CA MET A 110 -1.08 -20.58 -14.63
C MET A 110 -2.54 -20.14 -14.64
N MET A 111 -2.81 -18.83 -14.66
CA MET A 111 -4.17 -18.30 -14.76
C MET A 111 -4.85 -18.75 -16.05
N GLU A 112 -4.16 -18.69 -17.19
CA GLU A 112 -4.69 -19.16 -18.47
C GLU A 112 -4.99 -20.67 -18.46
N CYS A 113 -4.12 -21.49 -17.86
CA CYS A 113 -4.39 -22.90 -17.64
C CYS A 113 -5.61 -23.14 -16.74
N MET A 114 -5.78 -22.36 -15.66
CA MET A 114 -6.95 -22.47 -14.79
C MET A 114 -8.25 -21.98 -15.46
N ARG A 115 -8.17 -21.04 -16.40
CA ARG A 115 -9.33 -20.60 -17.20
C ARG A 115 -9.79 -21.67 -18.18
N THR A 116 -8.84 -22.32 -18.85
CA THR A 116 -9.12 -23.33 -19.89
C THR A 116 -9.46 -24.69 -19.30
N HIS A 117 -8.89 -25.04 -18.15
CA HIS A 117 -9.23 -26.24 -17.39
C HIS A 117 -10.14 -25.88 -16.23
N TYR A 118 -11.45 -26.17 -16.37
CA TYR A 118 -12.46 -26.03 -15.30
C TYR A 118 -12.21 -27.03 -14.16
N SER A 119 -11.09 -26.84 -13.46
CA SER A 119 -10.57 -27.71 -12.40
C SER A 119 -10.59 -26.95 -11.08
N ASN A 120 -11.71 -26.30 -10.78
CA ASN A 120 -11.96 -25.90 -9.41
C ASN A 120 -11.99 -27.19 -8.57
N PRO A 121 -11.15 -27.33 -7.52
CA PRO A 121 -11.05 -28.56 -6.73
C PRO A 121 -12.37 -28.92 -6.02
N LEU A 122 -13.30 -27.97 -5.92
CA LEU A 122 -14.66 -28.19 -5.39
C LEU A 122 -15.64 -28.66 -6.47
N CYS A 123 -15.35 -28.38 -7.74
CA CYS A 123 -16.13 -28.85 -8.87
C CYS A 123 -15.76 -30.30 -9.18
N THR A 124 -16.69 -31.22 -8.97
CA THR A 124 -16.57 -32.58 -9.51
C THR A 124 -17.83 -32.90 -10.29
N ARG A 125 -17.68 -33.72 -11.32
CA ARG A 125 -18.82 -34.16 -12.12
C ARG A 125 -19.64 -35.15 -11.31
N ILE A 126 -20.90 -34.82 -11.03
CA ILE A 126 -21.84 -35.69 -10.32
C ILE A 126 -22.88 -36.19 -11.32
N CYS A 127 -22.96 -37.50 -11.49
CA CYS A 127 -23.95 -38.13 -12.37
C CYS A 127 -25.12 -38.64 -11.52
N LEU A 128 -26.23 -37.90 -11.53
CA LEU A 128 -27.43 -38.27 -10.78
C LEU A 128 -28.35 -39.17 -11.61
N LYS A 129 -28.87 -40.22 -10.98
CA LYS A 129 -29.89 -41.09 -11.57
C LYS A 129 -31.27 -40.42 -11.50
N THR A 130 -32.18 -40.87 -12.37
CA THR A 130 -33.57 -40.37 -12.42
C THR A 130 -34.36 -40.78 -11.18
N ASP A 131 -34.15 -42.01 -10.71
CA ASP A 131 -34.79 -42.56 -9.52
C ASP A 131 -34.36 -41.85 -8.22
N TRP A 132 -35.32 -41.63 -7.32
CA TRP A 132 -35.13 -40.81 -6.12
C TRP A 132 -34.23 -41.48 -5.08
N THR A 133 -34.46 -42.77 -4.82
CA THR A 133 -33.67 -43.53 -3.84
C THR A 133 -32.24 -43.72 -4.32
N ALA A 134 -32.05 -44.04 -5.61
CA ALA A 134 -30.74 -44.14 -6.23
C ALA A 134 -30.00 -42.80 -6.23
N ARG A 135 -30.69 -41.68 -6.51
CA ARG A 135 -30.12 -40.33 -6.41
C ARG A 135 -29.66 -40.01 -4.99
N ARG A 136 -30.51 -40.26 -3.99
CA ARG A 136 -30.18 -40.03 -2.58
C ARG A 136 -28.97 -40.86 -2.14
N ALA A 137 -28.90 -42.12 -2.56
CA ALA A 137 -27.75 -42.98 -2.27
C ALA A 137 -26.46 -42.41 -2.85
N THR A 138 -26.46 -41.99 -4.12
CA THR A 138 -25.29 -41.35 -4.76
C THR A 138 -24.86 -40.07 -4.03
N LEU A 139 -25.81 -39.22 -3.61
CA LEU A 139 -25.48 -37.98 -2.89
C LEU A 139 -24.91 -38.24 -1.49
N LEU A 140 -25.38 -39.29 -0.80
CA LEU A 140 -24.85 -39.67 0.51
C LEU A 140 -23.44 -40.25 0.39
N ASP A 141 -23.18 -41.03 -0.66
CA ASP A 141 -21.87 -41.64 -0.92
C ASP A 141 -20.78 -40.58 -1.14
N ILE A 142 -21.07 -39.55 -1.93
CA ILE A 142 -20.11 -38.47 -2.22
C ILE A 142 -19.98 -37.43 -1.11
N ARG A 143 -20.86 -37.44 -0.10
CA ARG A 143 -20.99 -36.36 0.90
C ARG A 143 -19.69 -36.13 1.65
N GLU A 144 -19.10 -37.22 2.15
CA GLU A 144 -17.93 -37.14 3.02
C GLU A 144 -16.70 -36.65 2.26
N GLU A 145 -16.49 -37.16 1.05
CA GLU A 145 -15.42 -36.72 0.15
C GLU A 145 -15.56 -35.22 -0.17
N LYS A 146 -16.78 -34.77 -0.49
CA LYS A 146 -17.06 -33.36 -0.77
C LYS A 146 -16.76 -32.44 0.42
N LEU A 147 -17.15 -32.85 1.62
CA LEU A 147 -16.87 -32.08 2.83
C LEU A 147 -15.38 -32.01 3.12
N ARG A 148 -14.66 -33.11 2.95
CA ARG A 148 -13.21 -33.16 3.15
C ARG A 148 -12.47 -32.27 2.15
N ASN A 149 -12.78 -32.39 0.86
CA ASN A 149 -12.15 -31.57 -0.19
C ASN A 149 -12.45 -30.08 0.03
N ALA A 150 -13.67 -29.74 0.45
CA ALA A 150 -14.04 -28.37 0.79
C ALA A 150 -13.25 -27.84 2.00
N TYR A 151 -13.12 -28.65 3.05
CA TYR A 151 -12.32 -28.29 4.22
C TYR A 151 -10.85 -28.05 3.84
N ASP A 152 -10.23 -29.01 3.15
CA ASP A 152 -8.82 -28.92 2.75
C ASP A 152 -8.55 -27.72 1.86
N TYR A 153 -9.47 -27.43 0.92
CA TYR A 153 -9.38 -26.24 0.08
C TYR A 153 -9.44 -24.95 0.89
N VAL A 154 -10.42 -24.81 1.79
CA VAL A 154 -10.57 -23.61 2.62
C VAL A 154 -9.35 -23.40 3.51
N VAL A 155 -8.86 -24.46 4.17
CA VAL A 155 -7.67 -24.39 5.03
C VAL A 155 -6.43 -24.02 4.24
N THR A 156 -6.22 -24.63 3.07
CA THR A 156 -5.05 -24.34 2.22
C THR A 156 -5.10 -22.91 1.70
N ARG A 157 -6.27 -22.46 1.22
CA ARG A 157 -6.48 -21.12 0.67
C ARG A 157 -6.35 -20.02 1.72
N SER A 158 -6.73 -20.30 2.97
CA SER A 158 -6.65 -19.36 4.09
C SER A 158 -5.29 -19.40 4.82
N ARG A 159 -4.38 -20.32 4.47
CA ARG A 159 -3.10 -20.50 5.18
C ARG A 159 -2.23 -19.25 5.22
N GLU A 160 -2.16 -18.52 4.11
CA GLU A 160 -1.35 -17.30 4.00
C GLU A 160 -2.03 -16.08 4.63
N ALA A 161 -3.29 -16.21 5.07
CA ALA A 161 -4.06 -15.17 5.74
C ALA A 161 -3.82 -15.11 7.25
N ALA A 162 -2.74 -15.73 7.76
CA ALA A 162 -2.45 -15.98 9.17
C ALA A 162 -2.30 -14.74 10.09
N GLY A 163 -2.66 -13.54 9.61
CA GLY A 163 -2.43 -12.28 10.27
C GLY A 163 -3.68 -11.55 10.75
N GLY A 164 -4.67 -12.20 11.38
CA GLY A 164 -5.75 -11.53 12.15
C GLY A 164 -6.58 -10.46 11.42
N GLN A 165 -6.38 -10.31 10.12
CA GLN A 165 -6.98 -9.30 9.27
C GLN A 165 -8.10 -9.94 8.48
N ASP A 166 -9.21 -9.22 8.39
CA ASP A 166 -10.32 -9.65 7.55
C ASP A 166 -9.85 -9.79 6.10
N GLN A 167 -10.09 -10.95 5.52
CA GLN A 167 -9.69 -11.25 4.16
C GLN A 167 -10.93 -11.42 3.30
N ARG A 168 -11.04 -10.62 2.25
CA ARG A 168 -12.08 -10.77 1.23
C ARG A 168 -11.41 -11.04 -0.11
N SER A 169 -11.83 -12.09 -0.77
CA SER A 169 -11.44 -12.41 -2.14
C SER A 169 -12.69 -12.55 -2.99
N SER A 170 -12.63 -12.05 -4.22
CA SER A 170 -13.67 -12.25 -5.22
C SER A 170 -13.00 -12.67 -6.51
N GLU A 171 -13.39 -13.82 -7.03
CA GLU A 171 -12.97 -14.31 -8.33
C GLU A 171 -14.15 -14.14 -9.30
N LEU A 172 -13.86 -13.65 -10.50
CA LEU A 172 -14.85 -13.48 -11.56
C LEU A 172 -14.47 -14.38 -12.73
N PHE A 173 -15.45 -15.10 -13.24
CA PHE A 173 -15.29 -16.02 -14.35
C PHE A 173 -16.32 -15.71 -15.41
N GLU A 174 -15.91 -15.77 -16.67
CA GLU A 174 -16.81 -15.73 -17.80
C GLU A 174 -17.07 -17.17 -18.26
N THR A 175 -18.33 -17.53 -18.44
CA THR A 175 -18.73 -18.84 -18.98
C THR A 175 -18.64 -18.82 -20.50
N ASP A 176 -18.66 -20.01 -21.13
CA ASP A 176 -18.66 -20.13 -22.60
C ASP A 176 -19.86 -19.43 -23.27
N ASN A 177 -20.92 -19.15 -22.52
CA ASN A 177 -22.11 -18.43 -22.98
C ASN A 177 -22.00 -16.89 -22.80
N GLY A 178 -20.89 -16.40 -22.25
CA GLY A 178 -20.68 -14.98 -21.93
C GLY A 178 -21.29 -14.54 -20.59
N ASP A 179 -21.87 -15.44 -19.80
CA ASP A 179 -22.36 -15.12 -18.46
C ASP A 179 -21.20 -14.88 -17.48
N ILE A 180 -21.29 -13.86 -16.64
CA ILE A 180 -20.30 -13.56 -15.60
C ILE A 180 -20.71 -14.21 -14.27
N CYS A 181 -19.90 -15.14 -13.80
CA CYS A 181 -20.05 -15.82 -12.51
C CYS A 181 -19.06 -15.22 -11.50
N SER A 182 -19.49 -15.07 -10.24
CA SER A 182 -18.62 -14.58 -9.16
C SER A 182 -18.49 -15.61 -8.03
N LEU A 183 -17.27 -15.85 -7.58
CA LEU A 183 -16.95 -16.65 -6.41
C LEU A 183 -16.30 -15.75 -5.36
N GLY A 184 -17.08 -15.35 -4.36
CA GLY A 184 -16.63 -14.57 -3.23
C GLY A 184 -16.32 -15.45 -2.02
N SER A 185 -15.26 -15.11 -1.29
CA SER A 185 -15.06 -15.60 0.08
C SER A 185 -14.67 -14.46 0.99
N ALA A 186 -15.15 -14.49 2.22
CA ALA A 186 -14.74 -13.58 3.27
C ALA A 186 -14.37 -14.37 4.53
N VAL A 187 -13.24 -14.04 5.12
CA VAL A 187 -12.81 -14.49 6.45
C VAL A 187 -12.87 -13.26 7.35
N ILE A 188 -13.72 -13.31 8.37
CA ILE A 188 -13.89 -12.24 9.35
C ILE A 188 -13.32 -12.71 10.68
N HIS A 189 -12.42 -11.92 11.26
CA HIS A 189 -11.80 -12.20 12.53
C HIS A 189 -12.58 -11.53 13.66
N PHE A 190 -12.92 -12.29 14.69
CA PHE A 190 -13.62 -11.79 15.87
C PHE A 190 -12.67 -11.77 17.08
N PRO A 191 -11.94 -10.67 17.33
CA PRO A 191 -11.02 -10.59 18.45
C PRO A 191 -11.77 -10.64 19.78
N GLY A 192 -11.27 -11.43 20.74
CA GLY A 192 -11.85 -11.54 22.08
C GLY A 192 -13.07 -12.47 22.21
N VAL A 193 -13.51 -13.08 21.11
CA VAL A 193 -14.55 -14.12 21.14
C VAL A 193 -13.96 -15.44 21.65
N LYS A 194 -14.65 -16.08 22.59
CA LYS A 194 -14.20 -17.33 23.23
C LYS A 194 -14.80 -18.58 22.60
N SER A 195 -15.90 -18.44 21.86
CA SER A 195 -16.54 -19.57 21.18
C SER A 195 -17.38 -19.12 19.99
N LEU A 196 -17.55 -19.99 19.00
CA LEU A 196 -18.45 -19.78 17.87
C LEU A 196 -19.90 -19.53 18.30
N ARG A 197 -20.32 -20.15 19.41
CA ARG A 197 -21.67 -19.99 19.95
C ARG A 197 -21.97 -18.53 20.31
N GLN A 198 -20.99 -17.80 20.87
CA GLN A 198 -21.16 -16.37 21.17
C GLN A 198 -21.41 -15.53 19.92
N VAL A 199 -20.77 -15.87 18.80
CA VAL A 199 -21.01 -15.18 17.52
C VAL A 199 -22.40 -15.52 17.01
N PHE A 200 -22.76 -16.81 17.04
CA PHE A 200 -24.05 -17.29 16.54
C PHE A 200 -25.24 -16.70 17.31
N GLU A 201 -25.15 -16.59 18.64
CA GLU A 201 -26.23 -16.02 19.47
C GLU A 201 -26.35 -14.48 19.35
N ALA A 202 -25.36 -13.81 18.77
CA ALA A 202 -25.34 -12.36 18.58
C ALA A 202 -25.82 -11.92 17.18
N LEU A 203 -26.03 -12.86 16.25
CA LEU A 203 -26.58 -12.66 14.90
C LEU A 203 -28.09 -12.87 14.89
#